data_AF-A0A1X0YD13-F1
#
_entry.id   AF-A0A1X0YD13-F1
#
_cell.length_a   1.000
_cell.length_b   1.000
_cell.length_c   1.000
_cell.angle_alpha   90.00
_cell.angle_beta   90.00
_cell.angle_gamma   90.00
#
_symmetry.space_group_name_H-M   'P 1'
#
loop_
_entity.id
_entity.type
_entity.pdbx_description
1 polymer ?
#
loop_
_entity_poly.entity_id
_entity_poly.type
_entity_poly.pdbx_seq_one_letter_code
_entity_poly.pdbx_strand_id
1 'polypeptide(L)'
;MRCYNCGKPPMYMVGPEDQQAPLCLDCYIRWNNVQMQQREMLQREINYLLADMSAMVGLPDMSPKYPESRTIIHTGGTTLNNIHVTNSEIGVLNTGTIQSMDGTVTILKSDGNPEIATAVTSLSEAIIKSAEISTNQKNQILELITSIAEEVVAPKEKRKTAVAKALLSELSTVLGGITSLSSVWESSKQLFEQFFQ
;
A
#
# COMPACT_ATOMS: atom_id res chain seq x y z
N MET A 1 -28.31 7.41 7.91
CA MET A 1 -27.39 8.46 7.41
C MET A 1 -26.36 7.82 6.51
N ARG A 2 -26.07 8.41 5.35
CA ARG A 2 -25.09 7.91 4.37
C ARG A 2 -24.05 9.00 4.10
N CYS A 3 -22.84 8.62 3.74
CA CYS A 3 -21.80 9.56 3.29
C CYS A 3 -22.34 10.39 2.11
N TYR A 4 -22.21 11.71 2.21
CA TYR A 4 -22.71 12.66 1.23
C TYR A 4 -22.11 12.44 -0.17
N ASN A 5 -20.84 12.00 -0.24
CA ASN A 5 -20.13 11.85 -1.49
C ASN A 5 -20.23 10.44 -2.12
N CYS A 6 -20.21 9.38 -1.31
CA CYS A 6 -20.05 8.00 -1.83
C CYS A 6 -21.06 6.98 -1.31
N GLY A 7 -22.02 7.37 -0.46
CA GLY A 7 -23.08 6.48 0.03
C GLY A 7 -22.67 5.46 1.10
N LYS A 8 -21.36 5.29 1.40
CA LYS A 8 -20.83 4.46 2.51
C LYS A 8 -21.33 4.93 3.89
N PRO A 9 -21.30 4.09 4.94
CA PRO A 9 -21.63 4.52 6.30
C PRO A 9 -20.70 5.68 6.75
N PRO A 10 -21.25 6.81 7.23
CA PRO A 10 -20.47 7.97 7.64
C PRO A 10 -19.91 7.79 9.06
N MET A 11 -18.73 8.37 9.30
CA MET A 11 -18.05 8.37 10.61
C MET A 11 -17.67 9.77 11.08
N TYR A 12 -17.59 10.74 10.14
CA TYR A 12 -17.16 12.10 10.41
C TYR A 12 -18.19 13.10 9.89
N MET A 13 -18.28 14.25 10.53
CA MET A 13 -19.09 15.39 10.11
C MET A 13 -18.15 16.54 9.76
N VAL A 14 -18.26 17.12 8.57
CA VAL A 14 -17.42 18.24 8.14
C VAL A 14 -18.27 19.42 7.69
N GLY A 15 -17.80 20.64 7.94
CA GLY A 15 -18.50 21.89 7.60
C GLY A 15 -18.90 22.69 8.84
N PRO A 16 -19.51 23.88 8.64
CA PRO A 16 -20.03 24.70 9.73
C PRO A 16 -21.20 24.00 10.44
N GLU A 17 -21.49 24.38 11.69
CA GLU A 17 -22.50 23.72 12.55
C GLU A 17 -23.88 23.60 11.88
N ASP A 18 -24.28 24.58 11.08
CA ASP A 18 -25.57 24.61 10.39
C ASP A 18 -25.62 23.79 9.07
N GLN A 19 -24.47 23.36 8.54
CA GLN A 19 -24.36 22.63 7.26
C GLN A 19 -23.31 21.51 7.33
N GLN A 20 -23.43 20.65 8.33
CA GLN A 20 -22.53 19.51 8.47
C GLN A 20 -22.84 18.42 7.44
N ALA A 21 -21.85 18.11 6.60
CA ALA A 21 -21.91 17.00 5.65
C ALA A 21 -21.32 15.73 6.28
N PRO A 22 -22.09 14.62 6.34
CA PRO A 22 -21.58 13.34 6.82
C PRO A 22 -20.62 12.72 5.79
N LEU A 23 -19.41 12.37 6.21
CA LEU A 23 -18.39 11.72 5.38
C LEU A 23 -17.96 10.36 5.96
N CYS A 24 -17.65 9.41 5.08
CA CYS A 24 -16.93 8.19 5.44
C CYS A 24 -15.43 8.49 5.62
N LEU A 25 -14.69 7.56 6.20
CA LEU A 25 -13.24 7.68 6.43
C LEU A 25 -12.47 8.08 5.15
N ASP A 26 -12.69 7.39 4.03
CA ASP A 26 -11.98 7.69 2.77
C ASP A 26 -12.24 9.12 2.26
N CYS A 27 -13.50 9.57 2.31
CA CYS A 27 -13.86 10.91 1.86
C CYS A 27 -13.33 11.98 2.82
N TYR A 28 -13.27 11.67 4.12
CA TYR A 28 -12.69 12.54 5.13
C TYR A 28 -11.17 12.70 4.97
N ILE A 29 -10.44 11.61 4.71
CA ILE A 29 -8.99 11.67 4.44
C ILE A 29 -8.71 12.51 3.20
N ARG A 30 -9.46 12.31 2.11
CA ARG A 30 -9.32 13.12 0.89
C ARG A 30 -9.60 14.59 1.16
N TRP A 31 -10.65 14.90 1.90
CA TRP A 31 -10.96 16.28 2.29
C TRP A 31 -9.83 16.91 3.12
N ASN A 32 -9.29 16.19 4.11
CA ASN A 32 -8.16 16.68 4.91
C ASN A 32 -6.91 16.94 4.08
N ASN A 33 -6.59 16.06 3.12
CA ASN A 33 -5.44 16.29 2.24
C ASN A 33 -5.58 17.58 1.44
N VAL A 34 -6.78 17.86 0.90
CA VAL A 34 -7.05 19.12 0.18
C VAL A 34 -6.90 20.31 1.13
N GLN A 35 -7.40 20.21 2.36
CA GLN A 35 -7.25 21.27 3.37
C GLN A 35 -5.78 21.50 3.76
N MET A 36 -4.99 20.44 3.91
CA MET A 36 -3.56 20.55 4.19
C MET A 36 -2.83 21.21 3.02
N GLN A 37 -3.09 20.79 1.79
CA GLN A 37 -2.49 21.38 0.59
C GLN A 37 -2.80 22.89 0.47
N GLN A 38 -4.03 23.30 0.79
CA GLN A 38 -4.42 24.71 0.81
C GLN A 38 -3.63 25.50 1.86
N ARG A 39 -3.45 24.96 3.08
CA ARG A 39 -2.64 25.60 4.13
C ARG A 39 -1.17 25.72 3.73
N GLU A 40 -0.60 24.69 3.10
CA GLU A 40 0.78 24.70 2.63
C GLU A 40 1.00 25.70 1.48
N MET A 41 0.02 25.87 0.59
CA MET A 41 0.05 26.94 -0.41
C MET A 41 0.07 28.32 0.25
N LEU A 42 -0.80 28.54 1.23
CA LEU A 42 -0.85 29.81 1.97
C LEU A 42 0.45 30.10 2.73
N GLN A 43 1.06 29.09 3.36
CA GLN A 43 2.35 29.25 4.04
C GLN A 43 3.47 29.66 3.09
N ARG A 44 3.50 29.07 1.88
CA ARG A 44 4.47 29.44 0.84
C ARG A 44 4.25 30.86 0.33
N GLU A 45 3.00 31.25 0.15
CA GLU A 45 2.64 32.63 -0.23
C GLU A 45 3.08 33.63 0.83
N ILE A 46 2.87 33.34 2.11
CA ILE A 46 3.36 34.19 3.22
C ILE A 46 4.89 34.32 3.16
N ASN A 47 5.62 33.21 3.01
CA ASN A 47 7.08 33.25 2.89
C ASN A 47 7.55 34.07 1.67
N TYR A 48 6.81 33.99 0.55
CA TYR A 48 7.09 34.79 -0.64
C TYR A 48 6.87 36.28 -0.39
N LEU A 49 5.74 36.67 0.21
CA LEU A 49 5.42 38.06 0.53
C LEU A 49 6.40 38.66 1.55
N LEU A 50 6.83 37.88 2.56
CA LEU A 50 7.85 38.32 3.52
C LEU A 50 9.19 38.61 2.83
N ALA A 51 9.58 37.78 1.87
CA ALA A 51 10.77 38.01 1.07
C ALA A 51 10.64 39.25 0.18
N ASP A 52 9.49 39.46 -0.45
CA ASP A 52 9.21 40.63 -1.29
C ASP A 52 9.24 41.93 -0.47
N MET A 53 8.60 41.95 0.70
CA MET A 53 8.66 43.09 1.62
C MET A 53 10.09 43.40 2.07
N SER A 54 10.88 42.38 2.42
CA SER A 54 12.27 42.55 2.83
C SER A 54 13.12 43.11 1.69
N ALA A 55 12.89 42.64 0.46
CA ALA A 55 13.54 43.13 -0.74
C ALA A 55 13.18 44.58 -1.06
N MET A 56 11.90 44.96 -0.93
CA MET A 56 11.44 46.35 -1.15
C MET A 56 12.06 47.33 -0.15
N VAL A 57 12.19 46.94 1.12
CA VAL A 57 12.76 47.80 2.17
C VAL A 57 14.29 47.76 2.17
N GLY A 58 14.91 46.79 1.47
CA GLY A 58 16.36 46.62 1.39
C GLY A 58 16.98 46.12 2.70
N LEU A 59 16.18 45.51 3.57
CA LEU A 59 16.64 44.93 4.83
C LEU A 59 16.74 43.41 4.69
N PRO A 60 17.72 42.77 5.36
CA PRO A 60 17.78 41.32 5.41
C PRO A 60 16.53 40.77 6.11
N ASP A 61 16.01 39.68 5.58
CA ASP A 61 14.82 39.02 6.10
C ASP A 61 15.12 38.38 7.47
N MET A 62 14.54 38.97 8.53
CA MET A 62 14.66 38.53 9.92
C MET A 62 13.36 37.90 10.43
N SER A 63 12.37 37.72 9.56
CA SER A 63 11.06 37.21 9.95
C SER A 63 11.08 35.68 10.10
N PRO A 64 10.34 35.09 11.05
CA PRO A 64 10.24 33.65 11.17
C PRO A 64 9.51 33.08 9.95
N LYS A 65 10.18 32.19 9.21
CA LYS A 65 9.60 31.50 8.05
C LYS A 65 8.92 30.22 8.45
N TYR A 66 7.83 29.91 7.77
CA TYR A 66 7.29 28.55 7.81
C TYR A 66 8.29 27.60 7.14
N PRO A 67 8.60 26.44 7.74
CA PRO A 67 9.48 25.45 7.11
C PRO A 67 8.82 24.91 5.84
N GLU A 68 9.62 24.64 4.81
CA GLU A 68 9.15 23.93 3.63
C GLU A 68 8.78 22.49 4.03
N SER A 69 7.49 22.20 4.16
CA SER A 69 7.02 20.82 4.28
C SER A 69 7.12 20.14 2.92
N ARG A 70 7.60 18.90 2.92
CA ARG A 70 7.37 18.02 1.77
C ARG A 70 5.93 17.56 1.86
N THR A 71 5.13 17.87 0.84
CA THR A 71 3.74 17.41 0.75
C THR A 71 3.73 15.88 0.71
N ILE A 72 3.44 15.23 1.84
CA ILE A 72 3.10 13.81 1.85
C ILE A 72 1.62 13.75 1.52
N ILE A 73 1.29 13.57 0.24
CA ILE A 73 -0.09 13.32 -0.16
C ILE A 73 -0.43 11.94 0.39
N HIS A 74 -1.19 11.89 1.49
CA HIS A 74 -1.76 10.64 1.99
C HIS A 74 -2.89 10.21 1.06
N THR A 75 -2.59 9.75 -0.16
CA THR A 75 -3.59 9.08 -0.97
C THR A 75 -4.12 7.93 -0.14
N GLY A 76 -5.39 8.03 0.30
CA GLY A 76 -6.11 7.02 1.07
C GLY A 76 -6.42 5.77 0.24
N GLY A 77 -5.41 5.30 -0.48
CA GLY A 77 -5.39 4.13 -1.35
C GLY A 77 -3.93 3.79 -1.56
N THR A 78 -3.55 2.57 -1.23
CA THR A 78 -2.29 1.99 -1.68
C THR A 78 -2.37 1.89 -3.20
N THR A 79 -1.64 2.74 -3.93
CA THR A 79 -1.50 2.56 -5.38
C THR A 79 -0.62 1.34 -5.59
N LEU A 80 -1.25 0.21 -5.86
CA LEU A 80 -0.59 -1.04 -6.23
C LEU A 80 -0.45 -1.03 -7.75
N ASN A 81 0.77 -1.24 -8.25
CA ASN A 81 1.05 -1.20 -9.68
C ASN A 81 0.85 -2.57 -10.35
N ASN A 82 0.87 -3.65 -9.57
CA ASN A 82 0.87 -5.02 -10.04
C ASN A 82 -0.27 -5.86 -9.44
N ILE A 83 -0.65 -5.61 -8.18
CA ILE A 83 -1.66 -6.41 -7.47
C ILE A 83 -3.00 -5.69 -7.45
N HIS A 84 -4.06 -6.31 -7.99
CA HIS A 84 -5.39 -5.70 -8.00
C HIS A 84 -6.21 -6.10 -6.76
N VAL A 85 -6.34 -5.15 -5.82
CA VAL A 85 -7.17 -5.30 -4.62
C VAL A 85 -8.38 -4.36 -4.71
N THR A 86 -9.58 -4.90 -4.51
CA THR A 86 -10.80 -4.07 -4.52
C THR A 86 -10.94 -3.27 -3.23
N ASN A 87 -11.56 -2.09 -3.30
CA ASN A 87 -11.68 -1.11 -2.19
C ASN A 87 -12.29 -1.67 -0.88
N SER A 88 -12.97 -2.83 -0.91
CA SER A 88 -13.54 -3.46 0.29
C SER A 88 -12.54 -4.33 1.07
N GLU A 89 -11.46 -4.79 0.43
CA GLU A 89 -10.46 -5.67 1.04
C GLU A 89 -9.26 -4.89 1.63
N ILE A 90 -9.04 -3.65 1.16
CA ILE A 90 -7.91 -2.79 1.58
C ILE A 90 -8.03 -2.36 3.06
N GLY A 91 -9.24 -2.24 3.60
CA GLY A 91 -9.45 -1.82 5.00
C GLY A 91 -9.33 -2.95 6.03
N VAL A 92 -9.24 -4.21 5.57
CA VAL A 92 -9.32 -5.41 6.42
C VAL A 92 -8.01 -6.22 6.37
N LEU A 93 -7.25 -6.08 5.29
CA LEU A 93 -5.95 -6.73 5.12
C LEU A 93 -4.80 -5.80 5.54
N ASN A 94 -3.65 -6.40 5.91
CA ASN A 94 -2.45 -5.64 6.25
C ASN A 94 -1.91 -4.94 4.98
N THR A 95 -2.26 -3.67 4.80
CA THR A 95 -1.90 -2.88 3.62
C THR A 95 -0.39 -2.74 3.44
N GLY A 96 0.39 -2.80 4.53
CA GLY A 96 1.84 -2.79 4.47
C GLY A 96 2.40 -4.03 3.77
N THR A 97 1.88 -5.21 4.12
CA THR A 97 2.29 -6.48 3.49
C THR A 97 2.01 -6.49 1.98
N ILE A 98 0.84 -5.97 1.57
CA ILE A 98 0.45 -5.90 0.15
C ILE A 98 1.32 -4.89 -0.60
N GLN A 99 1.65 -3.75 0.01
CA GLN A 99 2.57 -2.77 -0.57
C GLN A 99 3.99 -3.33 -0.74
N SER A 100 4.53 -3.99 0.27
CA SER A 100 5.84 -4.64 0.17
C SER A 100 5.84 -5.68 -0.95
N MET A 101 4.78 -6.50 -1.03
CA MET A 101 4.63 -7.48 -2.09
C MET A 101 4.58 -6.85 -3.48
N ASP A 102 3.82 -5.76 -3.67
CA ASP A 102 3.73 -5.03 -4.94
C ASP A 102 5.10 -4.44 -5.36
N GLY A 103 5.87 -3.95 -4.39
CA GLY A 103 7.25 -3.52 -4.58
C GLY A 103 8.15 -4.67 -5.03
N THR A 104 8.09 -5.81 -4.34
CA THR A 104 8.86 -7.02 -4.68
C THR A 104 8.52 -7.54 -6.07
N VAL A 105 7.24 -7.54 -6.47
CA VAL A 105 6.81 -7.91 -7.83
C VAL A 105 7.41 -6.97 -8.88
N THR A 106 7.49 -5.67 -8.59
CA THR A 106 8.13 -4.69 -9.48
C THR A 106 9.60 -5.03 -9.69
N ILE A 107 10.31 -5.37 -8.62
CA ILE A 107 11.74 -5.74 -8.69
C ILE A 107 11.92 -7.06 -9.43
N LEU A 108 11.07 -8.06 -9.19
CA LEU A 108 11.14 -9.35 -9.91
C LEU A 108 10.97 -9.17 -11.43
N LYS A 109 10.09 -8.26 -11.86
CA LYS A 109 9.93 -7.92 -13.28
C LYS A 109 11.18 -7.23 -13.85
N SER A 110 11.82 -6.33 -13.10
CA SER A 110 13.05 -5.66 -13.57
C SER A 110 14.28 -6.57 -13.57
N ASP A 111 14.35 -7.53 -12.65
CA ASP A 111 15.49 -8.42 -12.46
C ASP A 111 15.46 -9.65 -13.40
N GLY A 112 14.54 -9.67 -14.36
CA GLY A 112 14.44 -10.73 -15.36
C GLY A 112 13.74 -12.01 -14.87
N ASN A 113 12.95 -11.93 -13.80
CA ASN A 113 12.15 -13.05 -13.28
C ASN A 113 10.62 -12.81 -13.44
N PRO A 114 10.12 -12.55 -14.67
CA PRO A 114 8.71 -12.19 -14.88
C PRO A 114 7.75 -13.34 -14.57
N GLU A 115 8.21 -14.59 -14.68
CA GLU A 115 7.42 -15.78 -14.38
C GLU A 115 7.11 -15.87 -12.87
N ILE A 116 8.11 -15.66 -12.02
CA ILE A 116 7.93 -15.62 -10.55
C ILE A 116 7.09 -14.40 -10.17
N ALA A 117 7.33 -13.25 -10.79
CA ALA A 117 6.51 -12.05 -10.57
C ALA A 117 5.02 -12.32 -10.86
N THR A 118 4.73 -13.02 -11.95
CA THR A 118 3.37 -13.40 -12.35
C THR A 118 2.76 -14.42 -11.38
N ALA A 119 3.55 -15.37 -10.90
CA ALA A 119 3.13 -16.35 -9.90
C ALA A 119 2.75 -15.68 -8.57
N VAL A 120 3.61 -14.79 -8.05
CA VAL A 120 3.34 -14.02 -6.82
C VAL A 120 2.09 -13.16 -6.97
N THR A 121 1.93 -12.48 -8.11
CA THR A 121 0.74 -11.65 -8.39
C THR A 121 -0.52 -12.51 -8.44
N SER A 122 -0.50 -13.62 -9.18
CA SER A 122 -1.68 -14.48 -9.34
C SER A 122 -2.08 -15.15 -8.03
N LEU A 123 -1.11 -15.63 -7.26
CA LEU A 123 -1.34 -16.28 -5.98
C LEU A 123 -1.91 -15.29 -4.95
N SER A 124 -1.32 -14.10 -4.84
CA SER A 124 -1.81 -13.07 -3.92
C SER A 124 -3.21 -12.60 -4.26
N GLU A 125 -3.52 -12.35 -5.54
CA GLU A 125 -4.88 -11.99 -5.95
C GLU A 125 -5.89 -13.11 -5.67
N ALA A 126 -5.52 -14.37 -5.89
CA ALA A 126 -6.39 -15.51 -5.60
C ALA A 126 -6.70 -15.63 -4.10
N ILE A 127 -5.70 -15.43 -3.23
CA ILE A 127 -5.87 -15.42 -1.77
C ILE A 127 -6.79 -14.28 -1.33
N ILE A 128 -6.57 -13.08 -1.87
CA ILE A 128 -7.38 -11.89 -1.54
C ILE A 128 -8.84 -12.12 -1.93
N LYS A 129 -9.09 -12.71 -3.11
CA LYS A 129 -10.44 -12.99 -3.63
C LYS A 129 -11.11 -14.22 -2.98
N SER A 130 -10.36 -15.10 -2.31
CA SER A 130 -10.92 -16.31 -1.72
C SER A 130 -11.87 -15.98 -0.56
N ALA A 131 -13.07 -16.54 -0.61
CA ALA A 131 -14.04 -16.48 0.48
C ALA A 131 -13.91 -17.65 1.47
N GLU A 132 -13.08 -18.66 1.16
CA GLU A 132 -12.90 -19.88 1.96
C GLU A 132 -11.99 -19.65 3.18
N ILE A 133 -11.22 -18.56 3.18
CA ILE A 133 -10.24 -18.24 4.21
C ILE A 133 -10.60 -16.97 4.96
N SER A 134 -10.41 -17.01 6.29
CA SER A 134 -10.60 -15.85 7.15
C SER A 134 -9.56 -14.76 6.86
N THR A 135 -9.87 -13.51 7.22
CA THR A 135 -8.93 -12.38 7.12
C THR A 135 -7.58 -12.66 7.77
N ASN A 136 -7.57 -13.28 8.96
CA ASN A 136 -6.32 -13.59 9.65
C ASN A 136 -5.47 -14.59 8.86
N GLN A 137 -6.09 -15.61 8.27
CA GLN A 137 -5.40 -16.56 7.40
C GLN A 137 -4.91 -15.89 6.12
N LYS A 138 -5.71 -15.01 5.50
CA LYS A 138 -5.27 -14.22 4.34
C LYS A 138 -4.01 -13.44 4.66
N ASN A 139 -3.99 -12.72 5.79
CA ASN A 139 -2.82 -11.94 6.20
C ASN A 139 -1.59 -12.83 6.42
N GLN A 140 -1.73 -13.94 7.14
CA GLN A 140 -0.62 -14.87 7.37
C GLN A 140 -0.06 -15.44 6.06
N ILE A 141 -0.94 -15.89 5.15
CA ILE A 141 -0.52 -16.47 3.87
C ILE A 141 0.16 -15.41 3.00
N LEU A 142 -0.37 -14.19 2.96
CA LEU A 142 0.24 -13.08 2.23
C LEU A 142 1.61 -12.71 2.81
N GLU A 143 1.78 -12.72 4.13
CA GLU A 143 3.09 -12.49 4.77
C GLU A 143 4.11 -13.56 4.39
N LEU A 144 3.73 -14.85 4.42
CA LEU A 144 4.59 -15.95 3.97
C LEU A 144 5.04 -15.77 2.51
N ILE A 145 4.10 -15.42 1.62
CA ILE A 145 4.41 -15.17 0.21
C ILE A 145 5.35 -13.98 0.04
N THR A 146 5.11 -12.88 0.76
CA THR A 146 5.98 -11.70 0.71
C THR A 146 7.40 -12.08 1.15
N SER A 147 7.55 -12.79 2.26
CA SER A 147 8.87 -13.22 2.74
C SER A 147 9.59 -14.15 1.76
N ILE A 148 8.87 -15.07 1.12
CA ILE A 148 9.47 -15.93 0.07
C ILE A 148 9.90 -15.07 -1.13
N ALA A 149 9.05 -14.15 -1.58
CA ALA A 149 9.35 -13.29 -2.72
C ALA A 149 10.54 -12.35 -2.43
N GLU A 150 10.69 -11.85 -1.20
CA GLU A 150 11.85 -11.08 -0.75
C GLU A 150 13.15 -11.90 -0.82
N GLU A 151 13.11 -13.18 -0.45
CA GLU A 151 14.26 -14.09 -0.58
C GLU A 151 14.60 -14.39 -2.05
N VAL A 152 13.63 -14.31 -2.98
CA VAL A 152 13.90 -14.42 -4.42
C VAL A 152 14.69 -13.22 -4.92
N VAL A 153 14.27 -12.01 -4.52
CA VAL A 153 14.91 -10.74 -4.89
C VAL A 153 16.25 -10.54 -4.18
N ALA A 154 16.48 -11.20 -3.04
CA ALA A 154 17.75 -11.11 -2.33
C ALA A 154 18.93 -11.59 -3.21
N PRO A 155 20.09 -10.89 -3.17
CA PRO A 155 21.32 -11.33 -3.83
C PRO A 155 21.70 -12.75 -3.42
N LYS A 156 22.28 -13.51 -4.35
CA LYS A 156 22.59 -14.94 -4.15
C LYS A 156 23.46 -15.19 -2.91
N GLU A 157 24.35 -14.27 -2.56
CA GLU A 157 25.21 -14.42 -1.37
C GLU A 157 24.48 -14.17 -0.04
N LYS A 158 23.35 -13.46 -0.07
CA LYS A 158 22.55 -13.09 1.12
C LYS A 158 21.26 -13.91 1.27
N ARG A 159 20.90 -14.65 0.22
CA ARG A 159 19.70 -15.48 0.16
C ARG A 159 19.76 -16.60 1.19
N LYS A 160 18.71 -16.69 2.01
CA LYS A 160 18.56 -17.74 3.02
C LYS A 160 17.71 -18.87 2.46
N THR A 161 18.27 -19.63 1.52
CA THR A 161 17.56 -20.70 0.80
C THR A 161 16.91 -21.74 1.73
N ALA A 162 17.52 -22.06 2.87
CA ALA A 162 16.93 -22.96 3.86
C ALA A 162 15.65 -22.38 4.51
N VAL A 163 15.63 -21.07 4.77
CA VAL A 163 14.46 -20.36 5.30
C VAL A 163 13.36 -20.31 4.24
N ALA A 164 13.70 -19.95 2.99
CA ALA A 164 12.73 -19.94 1.89
C ALA A 164 12.07 -21.32 1.67
N LYS A 165 12.85 -22.41 1.74
CA LYS A 165 12.33 -23.79 1.64
C LYS A 165 11.41 -24.15 2.81
N ALA A 166 11.73 -23.71 4.03
CA ALA A 166 10.86 -23.91 5.18
C ALA A 166 9.52 -23.17 5.01
N LEU A 167 9.56 -21.91 4.58
CA LEU A 167 8.37 -21.10 4.31
C LEU A 167 7.51 -21.69 3.18
N LEU A 168 8.12 -22.21 2.10
CA LEU A 168 7.40 -22.90 1.03
C LEU A 168 6.68 -24.18 1.50
N SER A 169 7.29 -24.91 2.43
CA SER A 169 6.68 -26.11 3.05
C SER A 169 5.50 -25.75 3.96
N GLU A 170 5.65 -24.69 4.76
CA GLU A 170 4.56 -24.15 5.57
C GLU A 170 3.39 -23.68 4.67
N LEU A 171 3.71 -22.94 3.61
CA LEU A 171 2.73 -22.47 2.64
C LEU A 171 1.98 -23.62 1.95
N SER A 172 2.68 -24.72 1.62
CA SER A 172 2.06 -25.95 1.12
C SER A 172 1.09 -26.57 2.12
N THR A 173 1.43 -26.54 3.40
CA THR A 173 0.59 -27.11 4.47
C THR A 173 -0.68 -26.28 4.66
N VAL A 174 -0.55 -24.95 4.65
CA VAL A 174 -1.68 -24.02 4.82
C VAL A 174 -2.60 -24.04 3.60
N LEU A 175 -2.04 -24.05 2.38
CA LEU A 175 -2.82 -24.04 1.13
C LEU A 175 -3.37 -25.41 0.75
N GLY A 176 -2.76 -26.51 1.21
CA GLY A 176 -3.19 -27.88 0.89
C GLY A 176 -4.61 -28.22 1.35
N GLY A 177 -5.16 -27.48 2.33
CA GLY A 177 -6.54 -27.61 2.77
C GLY A 177 -7.56 -26.80 1.95
N ILE A 178 -7.12 -25.94 1.03
CA ILE A 178 -7.96 -24.95 0.35
C ILE A 178 -8.07 -25.29 -1.15
N THR A 179 -9.15 -25.97 -1.51
CA THR A 179 -9.34 -26.49 -2.87
C THR A 179 -9.30 -25.40 -3.95
N SER A 180 -9.88 -24.22 -3.67
CA SER A 180 -9.92 -23.09 -4.60
C SER A 180 -8.53 -22.52 -4.94
N LEU A 181 -7.53 -22.71 -4.08
CA LEU A 181 -6.18 -22.17 -4.25
C LEU A 181 -5.16 -23.20 -4.75
N SER A 182 -5.51 -24.49 -4.70
CA SER A 182 -4.62 -25.61 -5.05
C SER A 182 -3.97 -25.48 -6.45
N SER A 183 -4.75 -25.16 -7.48
CA SER A 183 -4.27 -25.07 -8.87
C SER A 183 -3.27 -23.92 -9.09
N VAL A 184 -3.55 -22.77 -8.49
CA VAL A 184 -2.68 -21.58 -8.55
C VAL A 184 -1.42 -21.81 -7.71
N TRP A 185 -1.56 -22.50 -6.58
CA TRP A 185 -0.45 -22.85 -5.71
C TRP A 185 0.54 -23.81 -6.38
N GLU A 186 0.08 -24.93 -6.95
CA GLU A 186 0.98 -25.92 -7.55
C GLU A 186 1.80 -25.35 -8.71
N SER A 187 1.18 -24.49 -9.54
CA SER A 187 1.89 -23.78 -10.61
C SER A 187 2.97 -22.85 -10.06
N SER A 188 2.66 -22.15 -8.97
CA SER A 188 3.60 -21.22 -8.32
C SER A 188 4.74 -21.98 -7.61
N LYS A 189 4.41 -23.08 -6.92
CA LYS A 189 5.34 -23.91 -6.16
C LYS A 189 6.45 -24.46 -7.04
N GLN A 190 6.10 -24.98 -8.22
CA GLN A 190 7.10 -25.53 -9.16
C GLN A 190 8.14 -24.47 -9.56
N LEU A 191 7.72 -23.23 -9.80
CA LEU A 191 8.61 -22.11 -10.16
C LEU A 191 9.55 -21.75 -9.00
N PHE A 192 9.02 -21.67 -7.77
CA PHE A 192 9.84 -21.39 -6.60
C PHE A 192 10.85 -22.51 -6.31
N GLU A 193 10.44 -23.77 -6.42
CA GLU A 193 11.33 -24.91 -6.22
C GLU A 193 12.46 -24.93 -7.24
N GLN A 194 12.19 -24.63 -8.52
CA GLN A 194 13.22 -24.51 -9.54
C GLN A 194 14.19 -23.36 -9.27
N PHE A 195 13.71 -22.24 -8.72
CA PHE A 195 14.55 -21.09 -8.42
C PHE A 195 15.48 -21.29 -7.21
N PHE A 196 15.03 -22.07 -6.22
CA PHE A 196 15.77 -22.38 -4.99
C PHE A 196 16.52 -23.72 -5.02
N GLN A 197 16.57 -24.40 -6.17
CA GLN A 197 17.48 -25.53 -6.42
C GLN A 197 18.93 -25.05 -6.53
#